data_AF-A0A1H6R8N6-F1
#
_entry.id   AF-A0A1H6R8N6-F1
#
_cell.length_a   1.000
_cell.length_b   1.000
_cell.length_c   1.000
_cell.angle_alpha   90.00
_cell.angle_beta   90.00
_cell.angle_gamma   90.00
#
_symmetry.space_group_name_H-M   'P 1'
#
loop_
_entity.id
_entity.type
_entity.pdbx_description
1 polymer ?
#
loop_
_entity_poly.entity_id
_entity_poly.type
_entity_poly.pdbx_seq_one_letter_code
_entity_poly.pdbx_strand_id
1 'polypeptide(L)'
;MFYLVNQMLTISNSIDDRLVELISGGFVVVDDCYILKSLYENNRHIKLREFEDKTGFECFVNSFHVDDYIEDDFLIQSLLFTGLLFQEWKGLSTNAILEVIVSETDFGMNVKFHAMRNGEVWANDSDLDEFEEALLVVRDL
;
A
#
# COMPACT_ATOMS: atom_id res chain seq x y z
N MET A 1 7.72 3.55 15.38
CA MET A 1 9.03 3.93 14.80
C MET A 1 8.85 4.54 13.41
N PHE A 2 8.08 3.91 12.51
CA PHE A 2 7.79 4.43 11.18
C PHE A 2 7.26 5.87 11.14
N TYR A 3 6.33 6.24 12.04
CA TYR A 3 5.79 7.60 12.09
C TYR A 3 6.88 8.70 12.21
N LEU A 4 7.92 8.47 13.02
CA LEU A 4 9.03 9.42 13.16
C LEU A 4 9.88 9.49 11.89
N VAL A 5 10.13 8.35 11.24
CA VAL A 5 10.84 8.31 9.96
C VAL A 5 10.07 9.08 8.89
N ASN A 6 8.77 8.84 8.76
CA ASN A 6 7.91 9.54 7.81
C ASN A 6 7.83 11.05 8.09
N GLN A 7 7.73 11.46 9.36
CA GLN A 7 7.82 12.88 9.74
C GLN A 7 9.16 13.51 9.36
N MET A 8 10.27 12.81 9.55
CA MET A 8 11.58 13.32 9.13
C MET A 8 11.67 13.46 7.61
N LEU A 9 11.15 12.49 6.86
CA LEU A 9 11.15 12.53 5.39
C LEU A 9 10.32 13.67 4.84
N THR A 10 9.16 13.97 5.42
CA THR A 10 8.27 15.06 5.00
C THR A 10 8.83 16.46 5.28
N ILE A 11 9.84 16.59 6.15
CA ILE A 11 10.53 17.88 6.39
C ILE A 11 11.48 18.23 5.25
N SER A 12 12.14 17.24 4.66
CA SER A 12 13.19 17.43 3.65
C SER A 12 12.77 17.07 2.22
N ASN A 13 11.59 16.46 2.05
CA ASN A 13 11.12 15.96 0.75
C ASN A 13 9.63 16.25 0.58
N SER A 14 9.20 16.32 -0.68
CA SER A 14 7.79 16.39 -1.08
C SER A 14 7.42 15.16 -1.88
N ILE A 15 6.21 14.66 -1.68
CA ILE A 15 5.65 13.60 -2.51
C ILE A 15 5.35 14.14 -3.92
N ASP A 16 5.57 13.33 -4.96
CA ASP A 16 5.20 13.68 -6.34
C ASP A 16 3.67 13.76 -6.48
N ASP A 17 3.18 14.78 -7.18
CA ASP A 17 1.74 15.03 -7.35
C ASP A 17 1.00 13.84 -7.99
N ARG A 18 1.65 13.06 -8.85
CA ARG A 18 1.05 11.87 -9.48
C ARG A 18 0.74 10.77 -8.46
N LEU A 19 1.58 10.64 -7.43
CA LEU A 19 1.33 9.72 -6.31
C LEU A 19 0.25 10.26 -5.37
N VAL A 20 0.17 11.59 -5.19
CA VAL A 20 -0.94 12.23 -4.44
C VAL A 20 -2.27 12.00 -5.15
N GLU A 21 -2.31 12.15 -6.48
CA GLU A 21 -3.51 11.91 -7.29
C GLU A 21 -4.04 10.48 -7.11
N LEU A 22 -3.15 9.49 -7.00
CA LEU A 22 -3.53 8.10 -6.76
C LEU A 22 -4.34 7.92 -5.48
N ILE A 23 -4.03 8.67 -4.42
CA ILE A 23 -4.74 8.61 -3.13
C ILE A 23 -5.96 9.55 -3.07
N SER A 24 -5.95 10.64 -3.83
CA SER A 24 -6.94 11.74 -3.75
C SER A 24 -8.42 11.32 -3.86
N GLY A 25 -8.70 10.20 -4.53
CA GLY A 25 -10.05 9.64 -4.67
C GLY A 25 -10.56 8.88 -3.43
N GLY A 26 -9.72 8.70 -2.42
CA GLY A 26 -9.99 7.93 -1.21
C GLY A 26 -10.18 6.43 -1.49
N PHE A 27 -10.83 5.76 -0.55
CA PHE A 27 -11.13 4.33 -0.63
C PHE A 27 -12.58 4.06 -1.05
N VAL A 28 -12.77 2.96 -1.76
CA VAL A 28 -14.07 2.32 -1.98
C VAL A 28 -14.10 0.98 -1.25
N VAL A 29 -15.27 0.60 -0.76
CA VAL A 29 -15.49 -0.71 -0.12
C VAL A 29 -16.24 -1.63 -1.09
N VAL A 30 -15.61 -2.73 -1.49
CA VAL A 30 -16.14 -3.71 -2.45
C VAL A 30 -16.03 -5.09 -1.85
N ASP A 31 -17.15 -5.78 -1.65
CA ASP A 31 -17.18 -7.11 -1.01
C ASP A 31 -16.43 -7.14 0.34
N ASP A 32 -16.61 -6.08 1.14
CA ASP A 32 -15.93 -5.85 2.43
C ASP A 32 -14.40 -5.67 2.31
N CYS A 33 -13.88 -5.45 1.10
CA CYS A 33 -12.49 -5.12 0.83
C CYS A 33 -12.29 -3.61 0.65
N TYR A 34 -11.20 -3.07 1.20
CA TYR A 34 -10.88 -1.64 1.11
C TYR A 34 -9.89 -1.43 -0.04
N ILE A 35 -10.30 -0.69 -1.06
CA ILE A 35 -9.52 -0.51 -2.28
C ILE A 35 -9.39 0.98 -2.58
N LEU A 36 -8.19 1.45 -2.93
CA LEU A 36 -8.05 2.82 -3.43
C LEU A 36 -8.89 2.99 -4.70
N LYS A 37 -9.67 4.07 -4.75
CA LYS A 37 -10.64 4.29 -5.83
C LYS A 37 -9.97 4.31 -7.22
N SER A 38 -8.83 4.98 -7.33
CA SER A 38 -8.04 5.07 -8.56
C SER A 38 -7.61 3.69 -9.09
N LEU A 39 -7.09 2.84 -8.20
CA LEU A 39 -6.67 1.47 -8.52
C LEU A 39 -7.86 0.57 -8.84
N TYR A 40 -8.97 0.72 -8.10
CA TYR A 40 -10.20 -0.01 -8.38
C TYR A 40 -10.75 0.31 -9.77
N GLU A 41 -10.72 1.57 -10.19
CA GLU A 41 -11.22 2.01 -11.50
C GLU A 41 -10.46 1.38 -12.66
N ASN A 42 -9.15 1.21 -12.53
CA ASN A 42 -8.31 0.52 -13.50
C ASN A 42 -8.51 -1.01 -13.49
N ASN A 43 -9.01 -1.57 -12.40
CA ASN A 43 -9.12 -3.02 -12.18
C ASN A 43 -10.56 -3.53 -12.01
N ARG A 44 -11.59 -2.79 -12.45
CA ARG A 44 -13.02 -3.15 -12.26
C ARG A 44 -13.42 -4.53 -12.77
N HIS A 45 -12.65 -5.08 -13.71
CA HIS A 45 -12.90 -6.40 -14.29
C HIS A 45 -12.50 -7.54 -13.35
N ILE A 46 -11.54 -7.31 -12.45
CA ILE A 46 -11.05 -8.25 -11.45
C ILE A 46 -12.11 -8.44 -10.35
N LYS A 47 -12.34 -9.69 -9.94
CA LYS A 47 -13.35 -10.06 -8.94
C LYS A 47 -12.75 -10.86 -7.80
N LEU A 48 -13.24 -10.64 -6.58
CA LEU A 48 -12.83 -11.37 -5.38
C LEU A 48 -12.87 -12.90 -5.55
N ARG A 49 -13.85 -13.44 -6.29
CA ARG A 49 -13.98 -14.89 -6.55
C ARG A 49 -12.81 -15.53 -7.32
N GLU A 50 -11.92 -14.72 -7.89
CA GLU A 50 -10.71 -15.17 -8.60
C GLU A 50 -9.53 -15.37 -7.64
N PHE A 51 -9.70 -15.01 -6.37
CA PHE A 51 -8.70 -15.10 -5.32
C PHE A 51 -9.17 -16.07 -4.23
N GLU A 52 -8.21 -16.60 -3.48
CA GLU A 52 -8.47 -17.51 -2.35
C GLU A 52 -9.15 -16.77 -1.18
N ASP A 53 -8.72 -15.54 -0.91
CA ASP A 53 -9.19 -14.72 0.19
C ASP A 53 -9.23 -13.22 -0.15
N LYS A 54 -9.64 -12.40 0.83
CA LYS A 54 -9.77 -10.94 0.66
C LYS A 54 -8.42 -10.25 0.68
N THR A 55 -7.48 -10.76 1.47
CA THR A 55 -6.11 -10.26 1.55
C THR A 55 -5.39 -10.37 0.22
N GLY A 56 -5.47 -11.51 -0.46
CA GLY A 56 -4.92 -11.71 -1.79
C GLY A 56 -5.56 -10.81 -2.84
N PHE A 57 -6.89 -10.63 -2.78
CA PHE A 57 -7.59 -9.70 -3.66
C PHE A 57 -7.19 -8.24 -3.42
N GLU A 58 -7.16 -7.79 -2.16
CA GLU A 58 -6.70 -6.44 -1.79
C GLU A 58 -5.25 -6.24 -2.23
N CYS A 59 -4.32 -7.11 -1.86
CA CYS A 59 -2.92 -7.01 -2.27
C CYS A 59 -2.71 -7.03 -3.78
N PHE A 60 -3.59 -7.64 -4.55
CA PHE A 60 -3.52 -7.60 -6.01
C PHE A 60 -3.99 -6.26 -6.57
N VAL A 61 -5.16 -5.78 -6.14
CA VAL A 61 -5.74 -4.55 -6.69
C VAL A 61 -5.05 -3.30 -6.12
N ASN A 62 -4.72 -3.31 -4.84
CA ASN A 62 -3.96 -2.28 -4.13
C ASN A 62 -2.45 -2.45 -4.32
N SER A 63 -2.02 -2.81 -5.53
CA SER A 63 -0.60 -2.89 -5.89
C SER A 63 -0.32 -1.88 -6.99
N PHE A 64 0.79 -1.16 -6.88
CA PHE A 64 1.30 -0.35 -7.97
C PHE A 64 2.81 -0.17 -7.89
N HIS A 65 3.44 -0.10 -9.06
CA HIS A 65 4.85 0.22 -9.20
C HIS A 65 5.03 1.74 -9.10
N VAL A 66 5.90 2.19 -8.20
CA VAL A 66 6.18 3.61 -7.99
C VAL A 66 6.85 4.22 -9.22
N ASP A 67 7.67 3.44 -9.91
CA ASP A 67 8.34 3.80 -11.16
C ASP A 67 7.38 4.02 -12.34
N ASP A 68 6.12 3.59 -12.27
CA ASP A 68 5.09 3.99 -13.24
C ASP A 68 4.70 5.47 -13.11
N TYR A 69 4.98 6.08 -11.95
CA TYR A 69 4.54 7.42 -11.59
C TYR A 69 5.66 8.41 -11.42
N ILE A 70 6.92 8.03 -11.27
CA ILE A 70 8.04 8.95 -11.02
C ILE A 70 9.33 8.47 -11.68
N GLU A 71 10.37 9.31 -11.71
CA GLU A 71 11.65 8.99 -12.39
C GLU A 71 12.80 8.63 -11.43
N ASP A 72 12.73 9.06 -10.16
CA ASP A 72 13.79 8.86 -9.16
C ASP A 72 13.23 8.77 -7.74
N ASP A 73 14.11 8.59 -6.74
CA ASP A 73 13.76 8.58 -5.30
C ASP A 73 12.66 7.58 -4.89
N PHE A 74 12.54 6.45 -5.60
CA PHE A 74 11.47 5.45 -5.44
C PHE A 74 11.20 5.04 -3.99
N LEU A 75 12.25 4.78 -3.21
CA LEU A 75 12.11 4.40 -1.80
C LEU A 75 11.54 5.55 -0.97
N ILE A 76 12.07 6.77 -1.11
CA ILE A 76 11.59 7.94 -0.36
C ILE A 76 10.13 8.20 -0.70
N GLN A 77 9.78 8.15 -1.98
CA GLN A 77 8.43 8.38 -2.47
C GLN A 77 7.46 7.29 -2.02
N SER A 78 7.88 6.03 -1.98
CA SER A 78 7.10 4.93 -1.39
C SER A 78 6.80 5.17 0.10
N LEU A 79 7.78 5.63 0.86
CA LEU A 79 7.64 5.91 2.29
C LEU A 79 6.76 7.15 2.55
N LEU A 80 6.87 8.18 1.73
CA LEU A 80 5.99 9.36 1.78
C LEU A 80 4.54 8.97 1.45
N PHE A 81 4.34 8.18 0.38
CA PHE A 81 3.05 7.65 -0.03
C PHE A 81 2.41 6.84 1.09
N THR A 82 3.17 5.94 1.73
CA THR A 82 2.71 5.13 2.86
C THR A 82 2.22 6.01 4.01
N GLY A 83 2.92 7.10 4.31
CA GLY A 83 2.47 8.07 5.32
C GLY A 83 1.16 8.77 4.96
N LEU A 84 1.02 9.20 3.70
CA LEU A 84 -0.22 9.81 3.20
C LEU A 84 -1.38 8.81 3.21
N LEU A 85 -1.12 7.56 2.82
CA LEU A 85 -2.10 6.47 2.85
C LEU A 85 -2.62 6.22 4.27
N PHE A 86 -1.74 6.21 5.27
CA PHE A 86 -2.15 6.11 6.68
C PHE A 86 -2.99 7.29 7.16
N GLN A 87 -2.76 8.50 6.64
CA GLN A 87 -3.58 9.66 6.97
C GLN A 87 -5.00 9.50 6.41
N GLU A 88 -5.12 9.11 5.13
CA GLU A 88 -6.43 8.83 4.52
C GLU A 88 -7.14 7.65 5.18
N TRP A 89 -6.41 6.59 5.53
CA TRP A 89 -6.97 5.43 6.22
C TRP A 89 -7.61 5.80 7.56
N LYS A 90 -6.91 6.61 8.36
CA LYS A 90 -7.44 7.14 9.63
C LYS A 90 -8.71 7.96 9.46
N GLY A 91 -8.89 8.60 8.30
CA GLY A 91 -10.10 9.33 7.94
C GLY A 91 -11.34 8.44 7.76
N LEU A 92 -11.17 7.16 7.41
CA LEU A 92 -12.29 6.23 7.16
C LEU A 92 -13.05 5.80 8.42
N SER A 93 -12.51 6.06 9.62
CA SER A 93 -13.11 5.63 10.89
C SER A 93 -13.40 4.12 10.96
N THR A 94 -12.58 3.30 10.30
CA THR A 94 -12.62 1.84 10.41
C THR A 94 -11.79 1.36 11.60
N ASN A 95 -12.13 0.18 12.13
CA ASN A 95 -11.33 -0.50 13.17
C ASN A 95 -10.30 -1.47 12.58
N ALA A 96 -10.25 -1.61 11.26
CA ALA A 96 -9.27 -2.45 10.58
C ALA A 96 -7.88 -1.78 10.61
N ILE A 97 -6.85 -2.59 10.82
CA ILE A 97 -5.45 -2.18 10.74
C ILE A 97 -5.04 -2.25 9.27
N LEU A 98 -4.43 -1.20 8.74
CA LEU A 98 -3.83 -1.21 7.41
C LEU A 98 -2.40 -1.74 7.50
N GLU A 99 -2.09 -2.76 6.71
CA GLU A 99 -0.73 -3.23 6.47
C GLU A 99 -0.28 -2.78 5.08
N VAL A 100 0.90 -2.19 5.00
CA VAL A 100 1.54 -1.70 3.78
C VAL A 100 2.87 -2.41 3.62
N ILE A 101 3.14 -2.84 2.40
CA ILE A 101 4.27 -3.66 2.01
C ILE A 101 4.97 -2.94 0.86
N VAL A 102 6.23 -2.56 1.08
CA VAL A 102 7.07 -1.96 0.06
C VAL A 102 8.13 -2.97 -0.33
N SER A 103 8.20 -3.34 -1.60
CA SER A 103 9.17 -4.30 -2.14
C SER A 103 10.06 -3.64 -3.20
N GLU A 104 11.34 -3.99 -3.21
CA GLU A 104 12.24 -3.65 -4.31
C GLU A 104 11.90 -4.49 -5.55
N THR A 105 11.99 -3.88 -6.73
CA THR A 105 11.82 -4.56 -8.03
C THR A 105 13.04 -4.30 -8.91
N ASP A 106 13.10 -4.95 -10.07
CA ASP A 106 14.17 -4.73 -11.07
C ASP A 106 14.29 -3.25 -11.52
N PHE A 107 13.22 -2.47 -11.42
CA PHE A 107 13.14 -1.11 -11.98
C PHE A 107 12.83 -0.02 -10.95
N GLY A 108 12.47 -0.39 -9.72
CA GLY A 108 12.06 0.59 -8.71
C GLY A 108 11.51 -0.07 -7.45
N MET A 109 10.35 0.43 -7.00
CA MET A 109 9.68 -0.04 -5.80
C MET A 109 8.23 -0.34 -6.12
N ASN A 110 7.68 -1.41 -5.55
CA ASN A 110 6.26 -1.71 -5.63
C ASN A 110 5.63 -1.56 -4.23
N VAL A 111 4.47 -0.91 -4.18
CA VAL A 111 3.71 -0.72 -2.94
C VAL A 111 2.44 -1.55 -3.02
N LYS A 112 2.26 -2.43 -2.03
CA LYS A 112 1.04 -3.20 -1.79
C LYS A 112 0.44 -2.83 -0.45
N PHE A 113 -0.87 -2.93 -0.32
CA PHE A 113 -1.52 -2.74 0.99
C PHE A 113 -2.86 -3.45 1.10
N HIS A 114 -3.20 -3.84 2.33
CA HIS A 114 -4.44 -4.53 2.63
C HIS A 114 -4.89 -4.27 4.07
N ALA A 115 -6.16 -4.49 4.33
CA ALA A 115 -6.68 -4.52 5.69
C ALA A 115 -6.30 -5.86 6.33
N MET A 116 -5.75 -5.83 7.55
CA MET A 116 -5.45 -7.06 8.29
C MET A 116 -6.75 -7.79 8.66
N ARG A 117 -6.76 -9.11 8.47
CA ARG A 117 -7.91 -9.97 8.73
C ARG A 117 -7.46 -11.17 9.55
N ASN A 118 -8.35 -11.65 10.42
CA ASN A 118 -8.03 -12.80 11.25
C ASN A 118 -7.98 -14.07 10.38
N GLY A 119 -6.83 -14.74 10.35
CA GLY A 119 -6.63 -15.99 9.61
C GLY A 119 -6.23 -15.82 8.15
N GLU A 120 -6.03 -14.59 7.66
CA GLU A 120 -5.47 -14.30 6.33
C GLU A 120 -4.12 -13.60 6.51
N VAL A 121 -3.10 -14.01 5.77
CA VAL A 121 -1.73 -13.48 5.88
C VAL A 121 -1.13 -13.39 4.49
N TRP A 122 -0.63 -12.20 4.11
CA TRP A 122 0.12 -12.04 2.87
C TRP A 122 1.61 -12.33 3.05
N ALA A 123 2.24 -11.65 4.01
CA ALA A 123 3.61 -11.92 4.44
C ALA A 123 3.63 -12.16 5.94
N ASN A 124 4.21 -13.28 6.35
CA ASN A 124 4.39 -13.61 7.74
C ASN A 124 5.70 -12.97 8.24
N ASP A 125 5.63 -12.25 9.36
CA ASP A 125 6.79 -11.58 9.98
C ASP A 125 7.96 -12.56 10.22
N SER A 126 7.69 -13.85 10.45
CA SER A 126 8.74 -14.85 10.68
C SER A 126 9.50 -15.28 9.43
N ASP A 127 8.94 -15.02 8.24
CA ASP A 127 9.39 -15.60 6.98
C ASP A 127 9.79 -14.49 5.98
N LEU A 128 9.87 -13.23 6.42
CA LEU A 128 10.24 -12.09 5.56
C LEU A 128 11.63 -12.26 4.93
N ASP A 129 12.56 -12.90 5.64
CA ASP A 129 13.91 -13.19 5.15
C ASP A 129 13.94 -14.29 4.05
N GLU A 130 12.82 -14.98 3.81
CA GLU A 130 12.70 -15.99 2.76
C GLU A 130 12.32 -15.40 1.40
N PHE A 131 11.92 -14.12 1.35
CA PHE A 131 11.64 -13.44 0.09
C PHE A 131 12.94 -13.07 -0.63
N GLU A 132 12.96 -13.28 -1.95
CA GLU A 132 14.11 -12.92 -2.77
C GLU A 132 14.32 -11.40 -2.85
N GLU A 133 13.24 -10.63 -2.75
CA GLU A 133 13.23 -9.17 -2.78
C GLU A 133 13.32 -8.58 -1.37
N ALA A 134 13.97 -7.42 -1.23
CA ALA A 134 13.93 -6.67 0.01
C ALA A 134 12.52 -6.16 0.29
N LEU A 135 12.01 -6.43 1.49
CA LEU A 135 10.66 -6.06 1.92
C LEU A 135 10.68 -5.17 3.16
N LEU A 136 9.84 -4.14 3.14
CA LEU A 136 9.44 -3.38 4.32
C LEU A 136 7.95 -3.57 4.55
N VAL A 137 7.59 -4.14 5.71
CA VAL A 137 6.19 -4.26 6.17
C VAL A 137 5.92 -3.24 7.28
N VAL A 138 4.86 -2.45 7.13
CA VAL A 138 4.49 -1.38 8.06
C VAL A 138 2.99 -1.41 8.33
N ARG A 139 2.60 -1.16 9.59
CA ARG A 139 1.20 -1.14 10.04
C ARG A 139 0.83 0.24 10.60
N ASP A 140 -0.43 0.65 10.49
CA ASP A 140 -0.92 1.99 10.89
C ASP A 140 -1.15 2.21 12.41
N LEU A 141 -0.51 1.39 13.24
CA LEU A 141 -0.63 1.35 14.71
C LEU A 141 -0.05 2.56 15.46
#